data_AF-A0A922SG33-F1
#
_entry.id   AF-A0A922SG33-F1
#
_cell.length_a   1.000
_cell.length_b   1.000
_cell.length_c   1.000
_cell.angle_alpha   90.00
_cell.angle_beta   90.00
_cell.angle_gamma   90.00
#
_symmetry.space_group_name_H-M   'P 1'
#
loop_
_entity.id
_entity.type
_entity.pdbx_description
1 polymer ?
#
loop_
_entity_poly.entity_id
_entity_poly.type
_entity_poly.pdbx_seq_one_letter_code
_entity_poly.pdbx_strand_id
1 'polypeptide(L)'
;MRYEAGDHVAVYPINDSNLVERLGQLTGANLDEIFSLINTDQESSKKHPFPCPTSYRTALSHYVEITALPRTHILRELVEYCADEEDKKKLMLMATNSQEGKAMYQSFVVEACRNIVHILEDVPSCKPPLDHLCELLPRLQPRYYSISSSPKMYPETVHITAVVVQYKTPTGRINKGVTTTWLADNKPEPGKPLPRVPVFIGESQFRLPLQSQTPIIMVGPGTGLAPFRGFLQERAFARANGKEVGENVLYFGCRHRDQDYIYQEELEKYEQNGDVKLNLAFSLVIKKKKCM
;
A
#
# COMPACT_ATOMS: atom_id res chain seq x y z
N MET A 1 0.38 17.78 -14.25
CA MET A 1 -0.21 16.46 -14.57
C MET A 1 -1.70 16.67 -14.78
N ARG A 2 -2.32 16.08 -15.81
CA ARG A 2 -3.78 16.11 -15.99
C ARG A 2 -4.38 14.84 -15.40
N TYR A 3 -5.57 14.96 -14.82
CA TYR A 3 -6.35 13.84 -14.31
C TYR A 3 -7.84 14.20 -14.38
N GLU A 4 -8.72 13.21 -14.33
CA GLU A 4 -10.16 13.36 -14.18
C GLU A 4 -10.64 12.68 -12.89
N ALA A 5 -11.80 13.10 -12.36
CA ALA A 5 -12.38 12.40 -11.23
C ALA A 5 -12.62 10.92 -11.60
N GLY A 6 -12.22 10.00 -10.71
CA GLY A 6 -12.27 8.55 -10.94
C GLY A 6 -10.98 7.93 -11.51
N ASP A 7 -9.97 8.74 -11.84
CA ASP A 7 -8.61 8.27 -12.05
C ASP A 7 -7.95 7.75 -10.78
N HIS A 8 -6.81 7.09 -10.97
CA HIS A 8 -5.94 6.64 -9.89
C HIS A 8 -4.66 7.47 -9.84
N VAL A 9 -4.12 7.64 -8.65
CA VAL A 9 -2.76 8.11 -8.43
C VAL A 9 -1.93 6.94 -7.89
N ALA A 10 -0.83 6.67 -8.57
CA ALA A 10 0.13 5.66 -8.17
C ALA A 10 1.30 6.33 -7.45
N VAL A 11 1.67 5.79 -6.30
CA VAL A 11 2.68 6.34 -5.40
C VAL A 11 3.86 5.37 -5.33
N TYR A 12 5.08 5.83 -5.62
CA TYR A 12 6.30 5.06 -5.34
C TYR A 12 6.70 5.26 -3.87
N PRO A 13 6.57 4.23 -3.01
CA PRO A 13 6.85 4.38 -1.60
C PRO A 13 8.34 4.20 -1.27
N ILE A 14 8.67 4.42 0.00
CA ILE A 14 9.98 4.13 0.59
C ILE A 14 9.79 3.17 1.76
N ASN A 15 10.62 2.13 1.86
CA ASN A 15 10.60 1.22 3.01
C ASN A 15 10.99 1.94 4.32
N ASP A 16 10.54 1.41 5.46
CA ASP A 16 10.90 1.93 6.79
C ASP A 16 12.43 1.83 6.97
N SER A 17 13.06 2.98 7.23
CA SER A 17 14.51 3.06 7.46
C SER A 17 15.00 2.10 8.54
N ASN A 18 14.22 1.88 9.61
CA ASN A 18 14.61 0.96 10.68
C ASN A 18 14.67 -0.49 10.18
N LEU A 19 13.77 -0.86 9.26
CA LEU A 19 13.74 -2.19 8.68
C LEU A 19 14.93 -2.40 7.72
N VAL A 20 15.30 -1.34 6.98
CA VAL A 20 16.50 -1.33 6.12
C VAL A 20 17.77 -1.47 6.97
N GLU A 21 17.93 -0.69 8.04
CA GLU A 21 19.07 -0.83 8.97
C GLU A 21 19.12 -2.22 9.58
N ARG A 22 17.96 -2.74 10.01
CA ARG A 22 17.86 -4.06 10.62
C ARG A 22 18.34 -5.15 9.67
N LEU A 23 17.98 -5.06 8.40
CA LEU A 23 18.45 -6.03 7.40
C LEU A 23 19.97 -5.94 7.21
N GLY A 24 20.54 -4.73 7.15
CA GLY A 24 21.99 -4.54 7.10
C GLY A 24 22.72 -5.11 8.32
N GLN A 25 22.17 -4.93 9.52
CA GLN A 25 22.70 -5.52 10.75
C GLN A 25 22.66 -7.06 10.73
N LEU A 26 21.58 -7.64 10.22
CA LEU A 26 21.41 -9.09 10.19
C LEU A 26 22.38 -9.76 9.21
N THR A 27 22.72 -9.09 8.11
CA THR A 27 23.69 -9.58 7.11
C THR A 27 25.14 -9.14 7.38
N GLY A 28 25.35 -8.15 8.23
CA GLY A 28 26.67 -7.58 8.51
C GLY A 28 27.23 -6.71 7.38
N ALA A 29 26.39 -6.29 6.43
CA ALA A 29 26.80 -5.52 5.26
C ALA A 29 26.92 -4.01 5.55
N ASN A 30 27.85 -3.34 4.88
CA ASN A 30 27.91 -1.89 4.84
C ASN A 30 26.84 -1.35 3.86
N LEU A 31 25.76 -0.76 4.39
CA LEU A 31 24.64 -0.30 3.55
C LEU A 31 24.98 0.84 2.60
N ASP A 32 26.06 1.59 2.86
CA ASP A 32 26.48 2.73 2.04
C ASP A 32 27.47 2.32 0.94
N GLU A 33 27.84 1.04 0.86
CA GLU A 33 28.63 0.50 -0.25
C GLU A 33 27.88 0.62 -1.58
N ILE A 34 28.56 1.17 -2.60
CA ILE A 34 28.03 1.30 -3.96
C ILE A 34 28.40 0.06 -4.75
N PHE A 35 27.40 -0.57 -5.36
CA PHE A 35 27.55 -1.81 -6.12
C PHE A 35 26.71 -1.79 -7.41
N SER A 36 26.93 -2.80 -8.25
CA SER A 36 26.09 -3.09 -9.43
C SER A 36 25.86 -4.58 -9.54
N LEU A 37 24.60 -4.99 -9.68
CA LEU A 37 24.24 -6.37 -10.04
C LEU A 37 24.13 -6.46 -11.55
N ILE A 38 25.11 -7.09 -12.20
CA ILE A 38 25.19 -7.21 -13.65
C ILE A 38 24.68 -8.59 -14.05
N ASN A 39 23.69 -8.63 -14.95
CA ASN A 39 23.20 -9.88 -15.50
C ASN A 39 24.34 -10.62 -16.22
N THR A 40 24.55 -11.88 -15.85
CA THR A 40 25.59 -12.75 -16.43
C THR A 40 25.28 -13.12 -17.88
N ASP A 41 24.01 -13.11 -18.26
CA ASP A 41 23.59 -13.17 -19.67
C ASP A 41 23.81 -11.81 -20.35
N GLN A 42 24.90 -11.74 -21.12
CA GLN A 42 25.31 -10.53 -21.84
C GLN A 42 24.31 -10.13 -22.95
N GLU A 43 23.48 -11.05 -23.43
CA GLU A 43 22.49 -10.77 -24.47
C GLU A 43 21.16 -10.28 -23.89
N SER A 44 20.91 -10.51 -22.59
CA SER A 44 19.68 -10.08 -21.93
C SER A 44 19.48 -8.56 -22.01
N SER A 45 18.26 -8.13 -22.33
CA SER A 45 17.87 -6.72 -22.27
C SER A 45 17.76 -6.20 -20.82
N LYS A 46 17.53 -7.09 -19.85
CA LYS A 46 17.48 -6.76 -18.43
C LYS A 46 18.90 -6.85 -17.86
N LYS A 47 19.67 -5.76 -18.01
CA LYS A 47 21.06 -5.67 -17.53
C LYS A 47 21.20 -5.68 -16.01
N HIS A 48 20.22 -5.16 -15.30
CA HIS A 48 20.21 -5.05 -13.83
C HIS A 48 18.82 -5.39 -13.27
N PRO A 49 18.71 -5.88 -12.03
CA PRO A 49 17.42 -6.10 -11.37
C PRO A 49 16.68 -4.77 -11.07
N PHE A 50 17.44 -3.71 -10.79
CA PHE A 50 16.98 -2.34 -10.48
C PHE A 50 18.05 -1.32 -10.93
N PRO A 51 17.77 0.01 -10.91
CA PRO A 51 18.75 1.01 -11.33
C PRO A 51 20.10 0.88 -10.60
N CYS A 52 21.18 0.74 -11.38
CA CYS A 52 22.57 0.59 -10.92
C CYS A 52 23.47 1.59 -11.67
N PRO A 53 24.65 1.98 -11.11
CA PRO A 53 25.14 1.66 -9.78
C PRO A 53 24.32 2.34 -8.68
N THR A 54 24.24 1.73 -7.51
CA THR A 54 23.50 2.27 -6.36
C THR A 54 24.06 1.71 -5.05
N SER A 55 23.69 2.29 -3.90
CA SER A 55 24.03 1.72 -2.60
C SER A 55 23.01 0.68 -2.14
N TYR A 56 23.40 -0.24 -1.26
CA TYR A 56 22.44 -1.18 -0.67
C TYR A 56 21.30 -0.46 0.06
N ARG A 57 21.62 0.62 0.79
CA ARG A 57 20.62 1.47 1.45
C ARG A 57 19.58 1.97 0.47
N THR A 58 20.02 2.48 -0.68
CA THR A 58 19.12 3.00 -1.72
C THR A 58 18.30 1.87 -2.34
N ALA A 59 18.93 0.74 -2.67
CA ALA A 59 18.24 -0.42 -3.23
C ALA A 59 17.14 -0.95 -2.29
N LEU A 60 17.46 -1.16 -1.01
CA LEU A 60 16.53 -1.63 0.00
C LEU A 60 15.45 -0.60 0.36
N SER A 61 15.74 0.70 0.25
CA SER A 61 14.76 1.74 0.54
C SER A 61 13.74 1.93 -0.59
N HIS A 62 14.18 1.87 -1.85
CA HIS A 62 13.39 2.32 -3.00
C HIS A 62 13.06 1.24 -4.04
N TYR A 63 13.86 0.18 -4.14
CA TYR A 63 13.79 -0.71 -5.30
C TYR A 63 13.38 -2.13 -4.95
N VAL A 64 13.67 -2.60 -3.74
CA VAL A 64 13.46 -3.97 -3.29
C VAL A 64 12.31 -4.05 -2.29
N GLU A 65 11.43 -5.03 -2.45
CA GLU A 65 10.31 -5.30 -1.56
C GLU A 65 10.77 -6.22 -0.41
N ILE A 66 10.91 -5.63 0.79
CA ILE A 66 11.42 -6.30 1.99
C ILE A 66 10.31 -6.63 3.01
N THR A 67 9.06 -6.28 2.73
CA THR A 67 7.91 -6.52 3.63
C THR A 67 6.99 -7.65 3.14
N ALA A 68 7.12 -8.07 1.89
CA ALA A 68 6.38 -9.22 1.36
C ALA A 68 6.84 -10.53 2.01
N LEU A 69 5.93 -11.51 2.01
CA LEU A 69 6.21 -12.87 2.44
C LEU A 69 7.15 -13.54 1.42
N PRO A 70 8.37 -13.97 1.82
CA PRO A 70 9.29 -14.62 0.88
C PRO A 70 8.70 -15.92 0.33
N ARG A 71 8.84 -16.12 -0.98
CA ARG A 71 8.39 -17.33 -1.68
C ARG A 71 9.33 -18.50 -1.37
N THR A 72 8.83 -19.72 -1.56
CA THR A 72 9.60 -20.95 -1.26
C THR A 72 10.94 -21.06 -1.98
N HIS A 73 11.06 -20.56 -3.22
CA HIS A 73 12.36 -20.53 -3.92
C HIS A 73 13.36 -19.59 -3.25
N ILE A 74 12.93 -18.48 -2.64
CA ILE A 74 13.83 -17.61 -1.89
C ILE A 74 14.37 -18.36 -0.67
N LEU A 75 13.50 -19.09 0.05
CA LEU A 75 13.92 -19.93 1.16
C LEU A 75 14.91 -21.01 0.74
N ARG A 76 14.74 -21.57 -0.47
CA ARG A 76 15.65 -22.57 -1.04
C ARG A 76 17.06 -22.05 -1.21
N GLU A 77 17.21 -20.85 -1.78
CA GLU A 77 18.50 -20.20 -1.98
C GLU A 77 19.14 -19.81 -0.63
N LEU A 78 18.34 -19.43 0.36
CA LEU A 78 18.84 -19.08 1.69
C LEU A 78 19.47 -20.25 2.46
N VAL A 79 19.14 -21.50 2.11
CA VAL A 79 19.68 -22.70 2.77
C VAL A 79 21.22 -22.72 2.74
N GLU A 80 21.83 -22.22 1.67
CA GLU A 80 23.30 -22.22 1.51
C GLU A 80 24.01 -21.27 2.47
N TYR A 81 23.27 -20.33 3.05
CA TYR A 81 23.79 -19.32 3.96
C TYR A 81 23.54 -19.63 5.44
N CYS A 82 22.96 -20.80 5.76
CA CYS A 82 22.80 -21.27 7.13
C CYS A 82 24.05 -22.02 7.60
N ALA A 83 24.70 -21.51 8.65
CA ALA A 83 25.82 -22.20 9.29
C ALA A 83 25.37 -23.35 10.23
N ASP A 84 24.17 -23.27 10.79
CA ASP A 84 23.61 -24.29 11.67
C ASP A 84 22.76 -25.32 10.90
N GLU A 85 22.91 -26.60 11.23
CA GLU A 85 22.23 -27.69 10.53
C GLU A 85 20.73 -27.77 10.83
N GLU A 86 20.25 -27.30 11.99
CA GLU A 86 18.81 -27.25 12.29
C GLU A 86 18.13 -26.13 11.49
N ASP A 87 18.74 -24.95 11.47
CA ASP A 87 18.30 -23.81 10.65
C ASP A 87 18.26 -24.17 9.16
N LYS A 88 19.30 -24.88 8.68
CA LYS A 88 19.37 -25.39 7.31
C LYS A 88 18.23 -26.35 6.99
N LYS A 89 17.99 -27.35 7.86
CA LYS A 89 16.88 -28.31 7.70
C LYS A 89 15.53 -27.62 7.71
N LYS A 90 15.33 -26.63 8.58
CA LYS A 90 14.10 -25.84 8.69
C LYS A 90 13.79 -25.08 7.41
N LEU A 91 14.75 -24.31 6.87
CA LEU A 91 14.56 -23.59 5.59
C LEU A 91 14.36 -24.57 4.42
N MET A 92 15.18 -25.63 4.38
CA MET A 92 15.11 -26.65 3.34
C MET A 92 13.74 -27.33 3.30
N LEU A 93 13.21 -27.73 4.45
CA LEU A 93 11.90 -28.38 4.56
C LEU A 93 10.78 -27.49 4.00
N MET A 94 10.74 -26.22 4.40
CA MET A 94 9.77 -25.24 3.89
C MET A 94 9.90 -24.97 2.39
N ALA A 95 11.06 -25.21 1.81
CA ALA A 95 11.31 -25.08 0.38
C ALA A 95 10.90 -26.32 -0.44
N THR A 96 10.53 -27.44 0.20
CA THR A 96 10.10 -28.66 -0.51
C THR A 96 8.62 -28.63 -0.90
N ASN A 97 8.25 -29.47 -1.87
CA ASN A 97 6.85 -29.71 -2.24
C ASN A 97 6.16 -30.82 -1.42
N SER A 98 6.83 -31.32 -0.37
CA SER A 98 6.26 -32.33 0.53
C SER A 98 5.07 -31.77 1.31
N GLN A 99 4.17 -32.64 1.77
CA GLN A 99 3.01 -32.23 2.57
C GLN A 99 3.45 -31.51 3.86
N GLU A 100 4.48 -32.04 4.51
CA GLU A 100 5.08 -31.46 5.71
C GLU A 100 5.72 -30.10 5.42
N GLY A 101 6.49 -29.98 4.34
CA GLY A 101 7.12 -28.73 3.92
C GLY A 101 6.12 -27.61 3.63
N LYS A 102 5.04 -27.93 2.92
CA LYS A 102 3.94 -26.98 2.65
C LYS A 102 3.24 -26.54 3.93
N ALA A 103 2.96 -27.46 4.85
CA ALA A 103 2.34 -27.14 6.14
C ALA A 103 3.26 -26.27 7.01
N MET A 104 4.57 -26.54 7.01
CA MET A 104 5.54 -25.73 7.73
C MET A 104 5.67 -24.33 7.12
N TYR A 105 5.76 -24.20 5.79
CA TYR A 105 5.78 -22.90 5.11
C TYR A 105 4.51 -22.08 5.41
N GLN A 106 3.35 -22.73 5.31
CA GLN A 106 2.06 -22.10 5.57
C GLN A 106 1.98 -21.54 7.00
N SER A 107 2.35 -22.33 8.00
CA SER A 107 2.32 -21.89 9.41
C SER A 107 3.43 -20.89 9.75
N PHE A 108 4.68 -21.16 9.34
CA PHE A 108 5.84 -20.36 9.71
C PHE A 108 5.94 -19.05 8.93
N VAL A 109 5.59 -19.01 7.64
CA VAL A 109 5.73 -17.80 6.81
C VAL A 109 4.40 -17.09 6.65
N VAL A 110 3.39 -17.80 6.15
CA VAL A 110 2.13 -17.18 5.69
C VAL A 110 1.26 -16.74 6.86
N GLU A 111 0.87 -17.67 7.72
CA GLU A 111 -0.02 -17.40 8.86
C GLU A 111 0.64 -16.50 9.88
N ALA A 112 1.93 -16.73 10.16
CA ALA A 112 2.71 -15.89 11.04
C ALA A 112 3.11 -14.52 10.46
N CYS A 113 2.82 -14.27 9.17
CA CYS A 113 3.10 -13.03 8.47
C CYS A 113 4.58 -12.60 8.53
N ARG A 114 5.51 -13.54 8.28
CA ARG A 114 6.95 -13.26 8.32
C ARG A 114 7.46 -12.71 6.99
N ASN A 115 8.01 -11.49 7.04
CA ASN A 115 8.82 -10.94 5.95
C ASN A 115 10.27 -11.46 6.05
N ILE A 116 11.13 -11.07 5.10
CA ILE A 116 12.53 -11.52 5.07
C ILE A 116 13.31 -11.17 6.34
N VAL A 117 13.09 -9.98 6.91
CA VAL A 117 13.75 -9.57 8.16
C VAL A 117 13.35 -10.49 9.31
N HIS A 118 12.06 -10.82 9.43
CA HIS A 118 11.58 -11.74 10.47
C HIS A 118 12.16 -13.15 10.32
N ILE A 119 12.34 -13.62 9.09
CA ILE A 119 12.94 -14.93 8.84
C ILE A 119 14.41 -14.94 9.27
N LEU A 120 15.19 -13.90 8.93
CA LEU A 120 16.61 -13.82 9.34
C LEU A 120 16.78 -13.60 10.86
N GLU A 121 15.79 -13.04 11.54
CA GLU A 121 15.76 -12.99 13.01
C GLU A 121 15.47 -14.36 13.64
N ASP A 122 14.54 -15.13 13.07
CA ASP A 122 14.07 -16.41 13.60
C ASP A 122 14.88 -17.62 13.07
N VAL A 123 15.89 -17.36 12.22
CA VAL A 123 16.87 -18.32 11.65
C VAL A 123 18.25 -17.64 11.69
N PRO A 124 18.83 -17.44 12.90
CA PRO A 124 19.95 -16.52 13.11
C PRO A 124 21.26 -16.98 12.46
N SER A 125 21.43 -18.27 12.16
CA SER A 125 22.62 -18.76 11.45
C SER A 125 22.59 -18.46 9.95
N CYS A 126 21.43 -18.06 9.40
CA CYS A 126 21.27 -17.67 8.00
C CYS A 126 21.86 -16.27 7.78
N LYS A 127 23.05 -16.19 7.16
CA LYS A 127 23.79 -14.94 6.90
C LYS A 127 24.02 -14.73 5.40
N PRO A 128 22.96 -14.50 4.60
CA PRO A 128 23.11 -14.32 3.17
C PRO A 128 23.84 -13.00 2.86
N PRO A 129 24.67 -12.97 1.80
CA PRO A 129 25.27 -11.73 1.34
C PRO A 129 24.16 -10.84 0.74
N LEU A 130 24.28 -9.52 0.95
CA LEU A 130 23.16 -8.61 0.73
C LEU A 130 22.86 -8.37 -0.75
N ASP A 131 23.88 -8.48 -1.62
CA ASP A 131 23.75 -8.48 -3.08
C ASP A 131 22.87 -9.63 -3.57
N HIS A 132 23.09 -10.85 -3.09
CA HIS A 132 22.25 -11.97 -3.50
C HIS A 132 20.82 -11.83 -2.97
N LEU A 133 20.61 -11.33 -1.75
CA LEU A 133 19.27 -10.97 -1.28
C LEU A 133 18.58 -9.94 -2.19
N CYS A 134 19.32 -8.90 -2.61
CA CYS A 134 18.81 -7.89 -3.52
C CYS A 134 18.44 -8.46 -4.91
N GLU A 135 19.11 -9.51 -5.36
CA GLU A 135 18.76 -10.24 -6.59
C GLU A 135 17.48 -11.08 -6.43
N LEU A 136 17.35 -11.79 -5.30
CA LEU A 136 16.25 -12.73 -5.03
C LEU A 136 14.92 -12.04 -4.72
N LEU A 137 14.97 -10.93 -3.99
CA LEU A 137 13.77 -10.26 -3.52
C LEU A 137 13.04 -9.51 -4.66
N PRO A 138 11.69 -9.49 -4.64
CA PRO A 138 10.92 -8.83 -5.69
C PRO A 138 11.11 -7.31 -5.68
N ARG A 139 10.75 -6.66 -6.78
CA ARG A 139 10.79 -5.20 -6.90
C ARG A 139 9.70 -4.54 -6.05
N LEU A 140 10.06 -3.45 -5.36
CA LEU A 140 9.11 -2.58 -4.68
C LEU A 140 8.17 -1.93 -5.72
N GLN A 141 6.88 -2.23 -5.60
CA GLN A 141 5.86 -1.76 -6.56
C GLN A 141 5.27 -0.41 -6.14
N PRO A 142 4.83 0.43 -7.10
CA PRO A 142 3.97 1.57 -6.77
C PRO A 142 2.63 1.07 -6.22
N ARG A 143 2.01 1.86 -5.34
CA ARG A 143 0.67 1.57 -4.79
C ARG A 143 -0.34 2.57 -5.33
N TYR A 144 -1.46 2.05 -5.82
CA TYR A 144 -2.53 2.84 -6.42
C TYR A 144 -3.56 3.24 -5.38
N TYR A 145 -4.04 4.48 -5.50
CA TYR A 145 -5.17 5.02 -4.76
C TYR A 145 -6.14 5.67 -5.74
N SER A 146 -7.45 5.46 -5.55
CA SER A 146 -8.46 6.24 -6.28
C SER A 146 -8.36 7.70 -5.86
N ILE A 147 -8.28 8.61 -6.83
CA ILE A 147 -8.19 10.04 -6.56
C ILE A 147 -9.49 10.52 -5.94
N SER A 148 -9.40 11.21 -4.80
CA SER A 148 -10.55 11.70 -4.03
C SER A 148 -10.78 13.20 -4.15
N SER A 149 -10.37 13.78 -5.28
CA SER A 149 -10.66 15.15 -5.70
C SER A 149 -11.19 15.22 -7.12
N SER A 150 -11.96 16.26 -7.44
CA SER A 150 -12.21 16.67 -8.83
C SER A 150 -11.21 17.73 -9.28
N PRO A 151 -10.63 17.61 -10.48
CA PRO A 151 -9.75 18.65 -11.04
C PRO A 151 -10.50 19.96 -11.34
N LYS A 152 -11.84 19.94 -11.41
CA LYS A 152 -12.65 21.16 -11.61
C LYS A 152 -12.64 22.06 -10.38
N MET A 153 -12.50 21.46 -9.19
CA MET A 153 -12.39 22.17 -7.92
C MET A 153 -10.93 22.31 -7.47
N TYR A 154 -10.09 21.33 -7.79
CA TYR A 154 -8.70 21.22 -7.36
C TYR A 154 -7.75 20.97 -8.55
N PRO A 155 -7.54 21.95 -9.43
CA PRO A 155 -6.78 21.75 -10.68
C PRO A 155 -5.28 21.44 -10.45
N GLU A 156 -4.74 21.83 -9.30
CA GLU A 156 -3.33 21.70 -8.96
C GLU A 156 -3.06 20.66 -7.86
N THR A 157 -4.10 20.05 -7.27
CA THR A 157 -3.95 19.13 -6.13
C THR A 157 -4.69 17.82 -6.33
N VAL A 158 -3.98 16.71 -6.12
CA VAL A 158 -4.53 15.35 -6.14
C VAL A 158 -4.75 14.89 -4.71
N HIS A 159 -5.97 14.50 -4.36
CA HIS A 159 -6.29 14.01 -3.02
C HIS A 159 -6.28 12.47 -2.98
N ILE A 160 -5.80 11.92 -1.87
CA ILE A 160 -5.82 10.48 -1.58
C ILE A 160 -6.64 10.27 -0.31
N THR A 161 -7.52 9.26 -0.35
CA THR A 161 -8.19 8.73 0.84
C THR A 161 -7.68 7.31 1.06
N ALA A 162 -7.01 7.07 2.20
CA ALA A 162 -6.40 5.78 2.50
C ALA A 162 -6.56 5.43 3.98
N VAL A 163 -6.52 4.14 4.28
CA VAL A 163 -6.43 3.61 5.65
C VAL A 163 -4.99 3.20 5.93
N VAL A 164 -4.46 3.54 7.09
CA VAL A 164 -3.12 3.10 7.51
C VAL A 164 -3.17 1.60 7.79
N VAL A 165 -2.33 0.83 7.09
CA VAL A 165 -2.19 -0.60 7.32
C VAL A 165 -1.15 -0.81 8.41
N GLN A 166 -1.59 -1.22 9.58
CA GLN A 166 -0.73 -1.64 10.69
C GLN A 166 -1.46 -2.72 11.49
N TYR A 167 -0.79 -3.85 11.74
CA TYR A 167 -1.40 -4.95 12.49
C TYR A 167 -0.36 -5.73 13.29
N LYS A 168 -0.79 -6.31 14.41
CA LYS A 168 0.01 -7.24 15.20
C LYS A 168 -0.07 -8.62 14.57
N THR A 169 1.07 -9.23 14.29
CA THR A 169 1.15 -10.60 13.74
C THR A 169 0.91 -11.64 14.84
N PRO A 170 0.62 -12.91 14.49
CA PRO A 170 0.55 -13.99 15.47
C PRO A 170 1.86 -14.21 16.25
N THR A 171 3.01 -13.76 15.72
CA THR A 171 4.32 -13.80 16.39
C THR A 171 4.54 -12.64 17.36
N GLY A 172 3.56 -11.75 17.51
CA GLY A 172 3.63 -10.58 18.40
C GLY A 172 4.31 -9.36 17.80
N ARG A 173 4.90 -9.47 16.60
CA ARG A 173 5.52 -8.36 15.86
C ARG A 173 4.45 -7.42 15.29
N ILE A 174 4.86 -6.21 14.89
CA ILE A 174 3.98 -5.24 14.23
C ILE A 174 4.38 -5.13 12.76
N ASN A 175 3.51 -5.56 11.86
CA ASN A 175 3.66 -5.31 10.43
C ASN A 175 3.01 -3.98 10.06
N LYS A 176 3.71 -3.24 9.20
CA LYS A 176 3.30 -1.95 8.65
C LYS A 176 3.20 -2.05 7.13
N GLY A 177 2.15 -1.49 6.55
CA GLY A 177 2.02 -1.38 5.10
C GLY A 177 2.87 -0.22 4.57
N VAL A 178 3.83 -0.55 3.70
CA VAL A 178 4.89 0.36 3.21
C VAL A 178 4.36 1.75 2.87
N THR A 179 3.49 1.86 1.87
CA THR A 179 3.04 3.17 1.36
C THR A 179 2.19 3.93 2.36
N THR A 180 1.30 3.25 3.08
CA THR A 180 0.35 3.93 3.96
C THR A 180 1.02 4.48 5.21
N THR A 181 1.99 3.77 5.79
CA THR A 181 2.77 4.30 6.92
C THR A 181 3.75 5.35 6.44
N TRP A 182 4.40 5.15 5.29
CA TRP A 182 5.27 6.16 4.71
C TRP A 182 4.54 7.49 4.45
N LEU A 183 3.34 7.48 3.86
CA LEU A 183 2.54 8.70 3.68
C LEU A 183 2.07 9.29 5.02
N ALA A 184 1.73 8.46 6.01
CA ALA A 184 1.29 8.93 7.33
C ALA A 184 2.43 9.57 8.15
N ASP A 185 3.66 9.15 7.93
CA ASP A 185 4.86 9.67 8.59
C ASP A 185 5.41 10.91 7.87
N ASN A 186 5.24 11.01 6.54
CA ASN A 186 5.71 12.14 5.71
C ASN A 186 4.69 13.31 5.67
N LYS A 187 4.31 13.81 6.84
CA LYS A 187 3.40 14.95 6.96
C LYS A 187 4.14 16.29 6.78
N PRO A 188 3.53 17.30 6.16
CA PRO A 188 4.07 18.66 6.18
C PRO A 188 4.17 19.18 7.62
N GLU A 189 5.33 19.73 7.98
CA GLU A 189 5.57 20.33 9.28
C GLU A 189 5.92 21.83 9.13
N PRO A 190 5.41 22.71 10.01
CA PRO A 190 5.76 24.13 9.98
C PRO A 190 7.28 24.34 10.05
N GLY A 191 7.82 25.15 9.13
CA GLY A 191 9.25 25.50 9.10
C GLY A 191 10.17 24.45 8.49
N LYS A 192 9.66 23.29 8.07
CA LYS A 192 10.44 22.28 7.31
C LYS A 192 10.09 22.33 5.81
N PRO A 193 11.01 21.90 4.92
CA PRO A 193 10.68 21.70 3.52
C PRO A 193 9.51 20.72 3.36
N LEU A 194 8.65 20.97 2.36
CA LEU A 194 7.54 20.08 2.06
C LEU A 194 8.05 18.69 1.66
N PRO A 195 7.48 17.61 2.24
CA PRO A 195 7.77 16.25 1.79
C PRO A 195 7.46 16.08 0.30
N ARG A 196 8.31 15.32 -0.40
CA ARG A 196 8.12 15.01 -1.82
C ARG A 196 7.65 13.56 -1.97
N VAL A 197 6.60 13.39 -2.77
CA VAL A 197 6.00 12.08 -3.04
C VAL A 197 6.09 11.82 -4.55
N PRO A 198 6.89 10.84 -5.02
CA PRO A 198 6.93 10.50 -6.43
C PRO A 198 5.63 9.78 -6.83
N VAL A 199 4.91 10.38 -7.78
CA VAL A 199 3.61 9.88 -8.24
C VAL A 199 3.49 9.88 -9.76
N PHE A 200 2.55 9.09 -10.27
CA PHE A 200 2.02 9.25 -11.62
C PHE A 200 0.50 8.99 -11.63
N ILE A 201 -0.17 9.50 -12.66
CA ILE A 201 -1.62 9.31 -12.85
C ILE A 201 -1.84 8.05 -13.69
N GLY A 202 -2.70 7.16 -13.19
CA GLY A 202 -3.22 6.02 -13.94
C GLY A 202 -4.64 6.33 -14.39
N GLU A 203 -4.82 6.48 -15.71
CA GLU A 203 -6.14 6.72 -16.29
C GLU A 203 -7.10 5.54 -16.05
N SER A 204 -8.38 5.86 -15.91
CA SER A 204 -9.45 4.91 -15.62
C SER A 204 -10.65 5.14 -16.54
N GLN A 205 -11.47 4.10 -16.72
CA GLN A 205 -12.78 4.24 -17.37
C GLN A 205 -13.89 4.59 -16.36
N PHE A 206 -13.55 4.69 -15.06
CA PHE A 206 -14.48 5.11 -14.01
C PHE A 206 -14.70 6.62 -14.10
N ARG A 207 -15.84 7.02 -14.66
CA ARG A 207 -16.15 8.42 -15.00
C ARG A 207 -17.58 8.78 -14.65
N LEU A 208 -17.81 10.07 -14.46
CA LEU A 208 -19.15 10.63 -14.50
C LEU A 208 -19.76 10.48 -15.90
N PRO A 209 -21.11 10.38 -16.01
CA PRO A 209 -21.79 10.50 -17.29
C PRO A 209 -21.44 11.81 -18.00
N LEU A 210 -21.39 11.78 -19.33
CA LEU A 210 -21.08 12.95 -20.15
C LEU A 210 -22.07 14.10 -19.92
N GLN A 211 -23.35 13.78 -19.72
CA GLN A 211 -24.40 14.75 -19.44
C GLN A 211 -24.58 14.90 -17.92
N SER A 212 -24.49 16.13 -17.41
CA SER A 212 -24.65 16.41 -15.98
C SER A 212 -26.05 16.10 -15.45
N GLN A 213 -27.06 16.12 -16.33
CA GLN A 213 -28.45 15.77 -16.01
C GLN A 213 -28.66 14.27 -15.76
N THR A 214 -27.76 13.41 -16.24
CA THR A 214 -27.87 11.97 -16.00
C THR A 214 -27.69 11.69 -14.50
N PRO A 215 -28.67 11.04 -13.83
CA PRO A 215 -28.54 10.66 -12.43
C PRO A 215 -27.38 9.69 -12.19
N ILE A 216 -26.82 9.72 -10.98
CA ILE A 216 -25.78 8.77 -10.56
C ILE A 216 -26.12 8.11 -9.23
N ILE A 217 -25.81 6.82 -9.14
CA ILE A 217 -25.89 6.04 -7.91
C ILE A 217 -24.47 5.59 -7.56
N MET A 218 -24.03 5.97 -6.37
CA MET A 218 -22.68 5.71 -5.86
C MET A 218 -22.78 4.79 -4.66
N VAL A 219 -22.01 3.70 -4.65
CA VAL A 219 -21.98 2.72 -3.55
C VAL A 219 -20.53 2.49 -3.15
N GLY A 220 -20.11 3.03 -2.01
CA GLY A 220 -18.71 3.04 -1.61
C GLY A 220 -18.53 3.03 -0.09
N PRO A 221 -18.54 1.86 0.57
CA PRO A 221 -18.26 1.75 2.00
C PRO A 221 -16.76 1.99 2.30
N GLY A 222 -16.48 2.57 3.47
CA GLY A 222 -15.13 2.87 3.95
C GLY A 222 -14.32 3.70 2.94
N THR A 223 -13.07 3.31 2.70
CA THR A 223 -12.21 3.98 1.71
C THR A 223 -12.73 3.86 0.27
N GLY A 224 -13.74 3.01 0.00
CA GLY A 224 -14.44 2.98 -1.28
C GLY A 224 -15.18 4.27 -1.63
N LEU A 225 -15.36 5.19 -0.67
CA LEU A 225 -15.86 6.54 -0.90
C LEU A 225 -14.93 7.41 -1.76
N ALA A 226 -13.63 7.09 -1.82
CA ALA A 226 -12.59 7.94 -2.41
C ALA A 226 -12.97 8.56 -3.77
N PRO A 227 -13.28 7.79 -4.84
CA PRO A 227 -13.61 8.40 -6.13
C PRO A 227 -14.93 9.18 -6.10
N PHE A 228 -15.89 8.77 -5.26
CA PHE A 228 -17.19 9.43 -5.16
C PHE A 228 -17.12 10.80 -4.51
N ARG A 229 -16.15 11.03 -3.63
CA ARG A 229 -15.83 12.38 -3.15
C ARG A 229 -15.48 13.31 -4.31
N GLY A 230 -14.65 12.85 -5.25
CA GLY A 230 -14.34 13.60 -6.48
C GLY A 230 -15.58 13.82 -7.34
N PHE A 231 -16.43 12.81 -7.52
CA PHE A 231 -17.68 12.93 -8.28
C PHE A 231 -18.64 13.98 -7.68
N LEU A 232 -18.81 13.97 -6.36
CA LEU A 232 -19.64 14.94 -5.65
C LEU A 232 -19.08 16.37 -5.77
N GLN A 233 -17.76 16.54 -5.64
CA GLN A 233 -17.12 17.84 -5.87
C GLN A 233 -17.37 18.37 -7.28
N GLU A 234 -17.29 17.52 -8.29
CA GLU A 234 -17.52 17.91 -9.68
C GLU A 234 -18.98 18.26 -9.95
N ARG A 235 -19.91 17.47 -9.42
CA ARG A 235 -21.36 17.68 -9.51
C ARG A 235 -21.78 18.97 -8.79
N ALA A 236 -21.27 19.21 -7.59
CA ALA A 236 -21.49 20.45 -6.84
C ALA A 236 -20.89 21.67 -7.57
N PHE A 237 -19.69 21.54 -8.14
CA PHE A 237 -19.07 22.60 -8.94
C PHE A 237 -19.93 22.93 -10.17
N ALA A 238 -20.45 21.93 -10.89
CA ALA A 238 -21.32 22.16 -12.04
C ALA A 238 -22.60 22.91 -11.65
N ARG A 239 -23.26 22.51 -10.55
CA ARG A 239 -24.46 23.17 -10.04
C ARG A 239 -24.20 24.61 -9.61
N ALA A 240 -23.09 24.86 -8.88
CA ALA A 240 -22.69 26.20 -8.46
C ALA A 240 -22.44 27.14 -9.66
N ASN A 241 -22.06 26.60 -10.81
CA ASN A 241 -21.90 27.33 -12.08
C ASN A 241 -23.19 27.37 -12.92
N GLY A 242 -24.36 27.12 -12.31
CA GLY A 242 -25.67 27.25 -12.96
C GLY A 242 -26.03 26.12 -13.94
N LYS A 243 -25.28 25.01 -13.97
CA LYS A 243 -25.64 23.85 -14.78
C LYS A 243 -26.73 23.04 -14.09
N GLU A 244 -27.64 22.50 -14.90
CA GLU A 244 -28.58 21.50 -14.43
C GLU A 244 -27.85 20.18 -14.13
N VAL A 245 -28.06 19.65 -12.93
CA VAL A 245 -27.40 18.44 -12.43
C VAL A 245 -28.46 17.47 -11.94
N GLY A 246 -28.43 16.25 -12.50
CA GLY A 246 -29.35 15.17 -12.14
C GLY A 246 -29.18 14.69 -10.70
N GLU A 247 -30.05 13.80 -10.28
CA GLU A 247 -30.03 13.24 -8.92
C GLU A 247 -28.70 12.52 -8.64
N ASN A 248 -28.09 12.81 -7.49
CA ASN A 248 -26.91 12.09 -7.00
C ASN A 248 -27.32 11.33 -5.74
N VAL A 249 -27.20 10.00 -5.75
CA VAL A 249 -27.50 9.15 -4.59
C VAL A 249 -26.21 8.48 -4.11
N LEU A 250 -25.88 8.63 -2.83
CA LEU A 250 -24.72 7.99 -2.22
C LEU A 250 -25.15 6.98 -1.16
N TYR A 251 -24.69 5.74 -1.28
CA TYR A 251 -24.71 4.73 -0.24
C TYR A 251 -23.31 4.61 0.36
N PHE A 252 -23.16 5.11 1.59
CA PHE A 252 -21.91 5.06 2.34
C PHE A 252 -22.08 4.18 3.58
N GLY A 253 -21.05 3.41 3.92
CA GLY A 253 -21.05 2.57 5.10
C GLY A 253 -19.73 2.61 5.85
N CYS A 254 -19.80 2.58 7.17
CA CYS A 254 -18.66 2.53 8.08
C CYS A 254 -19.02 1.72 9.34
N ARG A 255 -18.08 1.51 10.26
CA ARG A 255 -18.34 0.72 11.47
C ARG A 255 -19.22 1.47 12.45
N HIS A 256 -18.85 2.70 12.78
CA HIS A 256 -19.56 3.52 13.76
C HIS A 256 -19.48 5.00 13.36
N ARG A 257 -20.59 5.73 13.56
CA ARG A 257 -20.70 7.14 13.18
C ARG A 257 -19.54 7.97 13.75
N ASP A 258 -19.29 7.86 15.05
CA ASP A 258 -18.29 8.66 15.75
C ASP A 258 -16.84 8.14 15.63
N GLN A 259 -16.59 7.09 14.82
CA GLN A 259 -15.25 6.49 14.70
C GLN A 259 -14.67 6.61 13.31
N ASP A 260 -15.41 6.16 12.29
CA ASP A 260 -14.87 6.00 10.93
C ASP A 260 -15.82 6.51 9.84
N TYR A 261 -16.72 7.44 10.20
CA TYR A 261 -17.48 8.23 9.25
C TYR A 261 -16.59 9.32 8.61
N ILE A 262 -15.75 8.88 7.67
CA ILE A 262 -14.85 9.77 6.93
C ILE A 262 -15.61 10.83 6.14
N TYR A 263 -15.07 12.05 6.11
CA TYR A 263 -15.66 13.22 5.44
C TYR A 263 -17.10 13.56 5.88
N GLN A 264 -17.46 13.27 7.13
CA GLN A 264 -18.80 13.53 7.69
C GLN A 264 -19.29 14.95 7.39
N GLU A 265 -18.52 15.98 7.77
CA GLU A 265 -18.92 17.39 7.59
C GLU A 265 -19.13 17.75 6.12
N GLU A 266 -18.24 17.28 5.23
CA GLU A 266 -18.33 17.53 3.78
C GLU A 266 -19.58 16.86 3.18
N LEU A 267 -19.87 15.61 3.58
CA LEU A 267 -21.02 14.86 3.09
C LEU A 267 -22.36 15.40 3.62
N GLU A 268 -22.42 15.73 4.90
CA GLU A 268 -23.62 16.34 5.51
C GLU A 268 -23.92 17.71 4.89
N LYS A 269 -22.89 18.48 4.54
CA LYS A 269 -23.05 19.75 3.81
C LYS A 269 -23.62 19.53 2.40
N TYR A 270 -23.13 18.53 1.66
CA TYR A 270 -23.71 18.20 0.35
C TYR A 270 -25.17 17.77 0.45
N GLU A 271 -25.54 17.02 1.49
CA GLU A 271 -26.93 16.64 1.72
C GLU A 271 -27.82 17.86 2.03
N GLN A 272 -27.36 18.75 2.91
CA GLN A 272 -28.09 19.99 3.26
C GLN A 272 -28.30 20.92 2.07
N ASN A 273 -27.33 20.99 1.15
CA ASN A 273 -27.43 21.75 -0.09
C ASN A 273 -28.33 21.08 -1.15
N GLY A 274 -28.83 19.87 -0.89
CA GLY A 274 -29.55 19.06 -1.87
C GLY A 274 -28.67 18.54 -3.02
N ASP A 275 -27.34 18.55 -2.85
CA ASP A 275 -26.38 18.06 -3.84
C ASP A 275 -26.33 16.53 -3.90
N VAL A 276 -26.69 15.85 -2.80
CA VAL A 276 -26.72 14.39 -2.72
C VAL A 276 -27.84 13.91 -1.79
N LYS A 277 -28.47 12.79 -2.16
CA LYS A 277 -29.28 11.99 -1.24
C LYS A 277 -28.38 10.97 -0.54
N LEU A 278 -28.18 11.13 0.76
CA LEU A 278 -27.22 10.34 1.52
C LEU A 278 -27.90 9.17 2.25
N ASN A 279 -27.40 7.96 2.02
CA ASN A 279 -27.88 6.74 2.68
C ASN A 279 -26.71 6.13 3.46
N LEU A 280 -26.82 6.11 4.79
CA LEU A 280 -25.75 5.69 5.69
C LEU A 280 -26.03 4.31 6.30
N ALA A 281 -25.02 3.44 6.28
CA ALA A 281 -25.05 2.13 6.92
C ALA A 281 -23.93 2.00 7.96
N PHE A 282 -24.29 1.90 9.24
CA PHE A 282 -23.34 1.72 10.34
C PHE A 282 -23.35 0.25 10.79
N SER A 283 -22.26 -0.48 10.51
CA SER A 283 -22.22 -1.94 10.68
C SER A 283 -22.06 -2.43 12.12
N LEU A 284 -21.53 -1.59 13.02
CA LEU A 284 -21.31 -1.89 14.44
C LEU A 284 -22.18 -1.03 15.37
N VAL A 285 -23.42 -0.74 14.98
CA VAL A 285 -24.40 -0.19 15.93
C VAL A 285 -24.94 -1.35 16.77
N ILE A 286 -24.64 -1.33 18.07
CA ILE A 286 -25.28 -2.23 19.03
C ILE A 286 -26.78 -2.01 18.91
N LYS A 287 -27.52 -2.97 18.35
CA LYS A 287 -28.98 -3.00 18.49
C LYS A 287 -29.26 -2.99 19.99
N LYS A 288 -29.75 -1.88 20.54
CA LYS A 288 -30.51 -1.95 21.81
C LYS A 288 -31.59 -3.00 21.55
N LYS A 289 -31.47 -4.18 22.17
CA LYS A 289 -32.59 -5.11 22.26
C LYS A 289 -33.72 -4.29 22.89
N LYS A 290 -34.80 -4.01 22.15
CA LYS A 290 -36.08 -3.69 22.77
C LYS A 290 -36.47 -4.96 23.53
N CYS A 291 -36.21 -4.99 24.82
CA CYS A 291 -36.91 -5.89 25.72
C CYS A 291 -38.39 -5.50 25.62
N MET A 292 -39.21 -6.41 25.09
CA MET A 292 -40.61 -6.50 25.48
C MET A 292 -40.67 -7.24 26.82
#